data_AF-A0A2V5R7Z8-F1
#
_entry.id   AF-A0A2V5R7Z8-F1
#
_cell.length_a   1.000
_cell.length_b   1.000
_cell.length_c   1.000
_cell.angle_alpha   90.00
_cell.angle_beta   90.00
_cell.angle_gamma   90.00
#
_symmetry.space_group_name_H-M   'P 1'
#
loop_
_entity.id
_entity.type
_entity.pdbx_description
1 polymer ?
#
loop_
_entity_poly.entity_id
_entity_poly.type
_entity_poly.pdbx_seq_one_letter_code
_entity_poly.pdbx_strand_id
1 'polypeptide(L)'
;MSISLVLNIALLGLSVLAGYTEMALDLLSRKNPDAIFCTIALLGTIGASFGTVAYSICGAGQQTLRRPSLGRFSIDWWHDPLQCLFLSCVFTGGLAVGAAFRLPGTSATGFCEFTFFLCLFLGLLIGQLGVYLVYRERITKT
;
A
#
# COMPACT_ATOMS: atom_id res chain seq x y z
N MET A 1 5.78 12.63 -21.14
CA MET A 1 5.46 11.72 -20.01
C MET A 1 6.70 11.66 -19.12
N SER A 2 6.63 11.92 -17.81
CA SER A 2 7.82 11.86 -16.94
C SER A 2 8.27 10.40 -16.77
N ILE A 3 9.59 10.18 -16.63
CA ILE A 3 10.16 8.83 -16.41
C ILE A 3 9.53 8.16 -15.18
N SER A 4 9.32 8.92 -14.10
CA SER A 4 8.67 8.43 -12.88
C SER A 4 7.23 7.96 -13.12
N LEU A 5 6.48 8.61 -14.01
CA LEU A 5 5.12 8.18 -14.33
C LEU A 5 5.13 6.84 -15.07
N VAL A 6 6.02 6.68 -16.05
CA VAL A 6 6.20 5.40 -16.77
C VAL A 6 6.54 4.29 -15.78
N LEU A 7 7.50 4.55 -14.88
CA LEU A 7 7.94 3.61 -13.86
C LEU A 7 6.79 3.20 -12.94
N ASN A 8 6.02 4.17 -12.42
CA ASN A 8 4.91 3.89 -11.52
C ASN A 8 3.80 3.09 -12.20
N ILE A 9 3.49 3.39 -13.47
CA ILE A 9 2.51 2.62 -14.25
C ILE A 9 3.01 1.19 -14.48
N ALA A 10 4.29 1.01 -14.83
CA ALA A 10 4.88 -0.31 -15.00
C ALA A 10 4.86 -1.10 -13.68
N LEU A 11 5.22 -0.48 -12.56
CA LEU A 11 5.17 -1.09 -11.22
C LEU A 11 3.74 -1.45 -10.81
N LEU A 12 2.75 -0.62 -11.12
CA LEU A 12 1.34 -0.94 -10.91
C LEU A 12 0.91 -2.14 -11.76
N GLY A 13 1.30 -2.20 -13.03
CA GLY A 13 1.03 -3.37 -13.88
C GLY A 13 1.68 -4.65 -13.32
N LEU A 14 2.93 -4.54 -12.86
CA LEU A 14 3.62 -5.64 -12.19
C LEU A 14 2.96 -6.04 -10.87
N SER A 15 2.40 -5.10 -10.10
CA SER A 15 1.69 -5.44 -8.87
C SER A 15 0.37 -6.16 -9.13
N VAL A 16 -0.36 -5.77 -10.18
CA VAL A 16 -1.54 -6.53 -10.63
C VAL A 16 -1.14 -7.94 -11.07
N LEU A 17 -0.09 -8.07 -11.87
CA LEU A 17 0.41 -9.38 -12.29
C LEU A 17 0.84 -10.23 -11.09
N ALA A 18 1.56 -9.64 -10.14
CA ALA A 18 2.02 -10.30 -8.93
C ALA A 18 0.83 -10.82 -8.10
N GLY A 19 -0.19 -10.00 -7.86
CA GLY A 19 -1.40 -10.41 -7.13
C GLY A 19 -2.12 -11.59 -7.80
N TYR A 20 -2.17 -11.58 -9.14
CA TYR A 20 -2.73 -12.69 -9.91
C TYR A 20 -1.90 -13.98 -9.80
N THR A 21 -0.57 -13.85 -9.83
CA THR A 21 0.34 -15.00 -9.73
C THR A 21 0.39 -15.59 -8.32
N GLU A 22 0.31 -14.76 -7.27
CA GLU A 22 0.30 -15.20 -5.86
C GLU A 22 -0.92 -16.08 -5.52
N MET A 23 -1.99 -15.96 -6.32
CA MET A 23 -3.18 -16.81 -6.24
C MET A 23 -3.04 -18.15 -6.99
N ALA A 24 -1.84 -18.51 -7.46
CA ALA A 24 -1.57 -19.82 -8.06
C ALA A 24 -1.60 -20.93 -6.99
N LEU A 25 -2.12 -22.10 -7.37
CA LEU A 25 -2.48 -23.18 -6.44
C LEU A 25 -1.26 -23.77 -5.70
N ASP A 26 -0.12 -23.81 -6.39
CA ASP A 26 1.19 -24.22 -5.88
C ASP A 26 1.70 -23.27 -4.78
N LEU A 27 1.49 -21.97 -4.91
CA LEU A 27 1.87 -20.97 -3.91
C LEU A 27 0.90 -20.96 -2.72
N LEU A 28 -0.40 -21.04 -2.99
CA LEU A 28 -1.43 -21.08 -1.95
C LEU A 28 -1.26 -22.28 -1.01
N SER A 29 -0.81 -23.43 -1.52
CA SER A 29 -0.56 -24.63 -0.70
C SER A 29 0.47 -24.43 0.42
N ARG A 30 1.33 -23.40 0.31
CA ARG A 30 2.38 -23.08 1.27
C ARG A 30 2.02 -21.92 2.20
N LYS A 31 0.86 -21.30 2.00
CA LYS A 31 0.42 -20.12 2.75
C LYS A 31 -0.76 -20.46 3.64
N ASN A 32 -0.79 -19.85 4.82
CA ASN A 32 -1.93 -19.91 5.73
C ASN A 32 -2.22 -18.51 6.29
N PRO A 33 -2.62 -17.54 5.44
CA PRO A 33 -3.13 -16.28 5.93
C PRO A 33 -4.41 -16.59 6.73
N ASP A 34 -4.38 -16.28 8.01
CA ASP A 34 -5.54 -16.40 8.89
C ASP A 34 -6.09 -15.00 9.23
N ALA A 35 -7.21 -14.98 9.96
CA ALA A 35 -7.82 -13.73 10.39
C ALA A 35 -6.88 -12.88 11.27
N ILE A 36 -5.95 -13.50 11.99
CA ILE A 36 -4.97 -12.82 12.83
C ILE A 36 -3.99 -12.04 11.93
N PHE A 37 -3.41 -12.69 10.92
CA PHE A 37 -2.53 -12.03 9.95
C PHE A 37 -3.24 -10.90 9.20
N CYS A 38 -4.50 -11.08 8.81
CA CYS A 38 -5.29 -10.02 8.16
C CYS A 38 -5.50 -8.82 9.11
N THR A 39 -5.80 -9.09 10.39
CA THR A 39 -5.99 -8.04 11.41
C THR A 39 -4.68 -7.29 11.67
N ILE A 40 -3.57 -8.01 11.80
CA ILE A 40 -2.22 -7.42 11.96
C ILE A 40 -1.86 -6.59 10.73
N ALA A 41 -2.14 -7.09 9.53
CA ALA A 41 -1.89 -6.35 8.29
C ALA A 41 -2.69 -5.04 8.24
N LEU A 42 -3.98 -5.09 8.58
CA LEU A 42 -4.85 -3.92 8.60
C LEU A 42 -4.38 -2.89 9.64
N LEU A 43 -4.28 -3.29 10.90
CA LEU A 43 -3.90 -2.37 11.99
C LEU A 43 -2.45 -1.92 11.87
N GLY A 44 -1.56 -2.81 11.44
CA GLY A 44 -0.15 -2.55 11.23
C GLY A 44 0.08 -1.53 10.13
N THR A 45 -0.63 -1.60 9.00
CA THR A 45 -0.50 -0.61 7.93
C THR A 45 -1.11 0.75 8.30
N ILE A 46 -2.20 0.77 9.07
CA ILE A 46 -2.73 2.02 9.65
C ILE A 46 -1.66 2.63 10.58
N GLY A 47 -1.16 1.87 11.54
CA GLY A 47 -0.14 2.32 12.49
C GLY A 47 1.14 2.77 11.81
N ALA A 48 1.61 2.03 10.80
CA ALA A 48 2.79 2.40 10.01
C ALA A 48 2.59 3.72 9.24
N SER A 49 1.38 3.98 8.73
CA SER A 49 1.08 5.24 8.06
C SER A 49 1.25 6.44 8.99
N PHE A 50 0.70 6.36 10.21
CA PHE A 50 0.90 7.40 11.21
C PHE A 50 2.35 7.47 11.72
N GLY A 51 2.95 6.33 12.01
CA GLY A 51 4.31 6.23 12.54
C GLY A 51 5.37 6.81 11.60
N THR A 52 5.29 6.50 10.30
CA THR A 52 6.22 7.03 9.29
C THR A 52 6.13 8.54 9.15
N VAL A 53 4.91 9.09 9.14
CA VAL A 53 4.70 10.55 9.08
C VAL A 53 5.12 11.23 10.37
N ALA A 54 4.76 10.68 11.52
CA ALA A 54 5.16 11.21 12.82
C ALA A 54 6.68 11.21 12.97
N TYR A 55 7.36 10.14 12.54
CA TYR A 55 8.82 10.09 12.52
C TYR A 55 9.43 11.10 11.56
N SER A 56 8.85 11.28 10.36
CA SER A 56 9.32 12.29 9.42
C SER A 56 9.28 13.70 10.01
N ILE A 57 8.20 14.04 10.71
CA ILE A 57 8.03 15.35 11.35
C ILE A 57 8.93 15.51 12.58
N CYS A 58 8.85 14.57 13.52
CA CYS A 58 9.49 14.71 14.84
C CYS A 58 10.95 14.22 14.85
N GLY A 59 11.25 13.15 14.13
CA GLY A 59 12.57 12.54 14.06
C GLY A 59 13.46 13.17 12.99
N ALA A 60 12.97 13.24 11.75
CA ALA A 60 13.71 13.81 10.62
C ALA A 60 13.55 15.34 10.48
N GLY A 61 12.71 15.96 11.31
CA GLY A 61 12.57 17.42 11.38
C GLY A 61 11.86 18.06 10.18
N GLN A 62 11.06 17.29 9.44
CA GLN A 62 10.33 17.82 8.28
C GLN A 62 9.22 18.80 8.71
N GLN A 63 9.37 20.05 8.29
CA GLN A 63 8.40 21.11 8.60
C GLN A 63 7.12 20.98 7.77
N THR A 64 7.28 20.62 6.49
CA THR A 64 6.19 20.49 5.53
C THR A 64 6.30 19.18 4.76
N LEU A 65 5.17 18.58 4.44
CA LEU A 65 5.07 17.35 3.68
C LEU A 65 4.52 17.64 2.28
N ARG A 66 5.24 17.20 1.27
CA ARG A 66 4.83 17.44 -0.11
C ARG A 66 3.68 16.52 -0.51
N ARG A 67 2.69 17.04 -1.23
CA ARG A 67 1.56 16.25 -1.75
C ARG A 67 2.04 15.14 -2.69
N PRO A 68 1.55 13.90 -2.55
CA PRO A 68 1.99 12.82 -3.42
C PRO A 68 1.33 12.88 -4.80
N SER A 69 1.98 12.26 -5.78
CA SER A 69 1.50 12.21 -7.15
C SER A 69 2.02 10.97 -7.89
N LEU A 70 1.29 10.48 -8.88
CA LEU A 70 1.77 9.42 -9.79
C LEU A 70 2.95 9.86 -10.67
N GLY A 71 3.16 11.17 -10.84
CA GLY A 71 4.28 11.71 -11.61
C GLY A 71 5.61 11.75 -10.85
N ARG A 72 5.64 11.34 -9.57
CA ARG A 72 6.81 11.32 -8.69
C ARG A 72 7.13 9.90 -8.24
N PHE A 73 8.39 9.63 -7.97
CA PHE A 73 8.84 8.38 -7.36
C PHE A 73 9.70 8.71 -6.15
N SER A 74 9.49 8.00 -5.05
CA SER A 74 10.32 8.10 -3.85
C SER A 74 10.35 6.76 -3.13
N ILE A 75 11.51 6.45 -2.57
CA ILE A 75 11.75 5.34 -1.65
C ILE A 75 12.20 5.87 -0.28
N ASP A 76 12.25 7.18 -0.11
CA ASP A 76 12.66 7.83 1.13
C ASP A 76 11.46 7.98 2.07
N TRP A 77 11.26 6.96 2.90
CA TRP A 77 10.21 6.90 3.91
C TRP A 77 10.36 7.96 5.01
N TRP A 78 11.53 8.57 5.16
CA TRP A 78 11.83 9.50 6.24
C TRP A 78 11.61 10.95 5.82
N HIS A 79 11.92 11.29 4.57
CA HIS A 79 11.80 12.67 4.07
C HIS A 79 10.61 12.87 3.12
N ASP A 80 10.07 11.81 2.51
CA ASP A 80 8.91 11.89 1.61
C ASP A 80 7.88 10.78 1.91
N PRO A 81 7.44 10.63 3.17
CA PRO A 81 6.58 9.52 3.61
C PRO A 81 5.26 9.46 2.86
N LEU A 82 4.68 10.63 2.50
CA LEU A 82 3.39 10.68 1.81
C LEU A 82 3.46 10.08 0.41
N GLN A 83 4.59 10.23 -0.29
CA GLN A 83 4.80 9.64 -1.60
C GLN A 83 4.97 8.12 -1.49
N CYS A 84 5.75 7.65 -0.51
CA CYS A 84 5.94 6.22 -0.26
C CYS A 84 4.64 5.53 0.14
N LEU A 85 3.85 6.14 1.03
CA LEU A 85 2.53 5.64 1.43
C LEU A 85 1.56 5.60 0.25
N PHE A 86 1.51 6.66 -0.55
CA PHE A 86 0.66 6.72 -1.74
C PHE A 86 1.00 5.62 -2.75
N LEU A 87 2.28 5.45 -3.09
CA LEU A 87 2.70 4.40 -4.02
C LEU A 87 2.43 3.00 -3.45
N SER A 88 2.71 2.79 -2.16
CA SER A 88 2.40 1.52 -1.49
C SER A 88 0.91 1.22 -1.53
N CYS A 89 0.05 2.21 -1.25
CA CYS A 89 -1.41 2.06 -1.32
C CYS A 89 -1.85 1.68 -2.74
N VAL A 90 -1.34 2.38 -3.77
CA VAL A 90 -1.66 2.10 -5.17
C VAL A 90 -1.21 0.70 -5.59
N PHE A 91 0.02 0.31 -5.27
CA PHE A 91 0.55 -1.00 -5.65
C PHE A 91 -0.14 -2.14 -4.92
N THR A 92 -0.48 -1.96 -3.65
CA THR A 92 -1.25 -2.94 -2.87
C THR A 92 -2.68 -3.06 -3.37
N GLY A 93 -3.29 -1.95 -3.81
CA GLY A 93 -4.55 -1.98 -4.54
C GLY A 93 -4.45 -2.79 -5.83
N GLY A 94 -3.33 -2.64 -6.57
CA GLY A 94 -3.03 -3.49 -7.72
C GLY A 94 -2.92 -4.98 -7.37
N LEU A 95 -2.23 -5.34 -6.28
CA LEU A 95 -2.17 -6.74 -5.80
C LEU A 95 -3.57 -7.29 -5.53
N ALA A 96 -4.42 -6.53 -4.82
CA ALA A 96 -5.79 -6.94 -4.52
C ALA A 96 -6.64 -7.12 -5.79
N VAL A 97 -6.50 -6.23 -6.77
CA VAL A 97 -7.18 -6.34 -8.08
C VAL A 97 -6.69 -7.58 -8.85
N GLY A 98 -5.38 -7.79 -8.90
CA GLY A 98 -4.78 -8.98 -9.51
C GLY A 98 -5.29 -10.27 -8.89
N ALA A 99 -5.33 -10.33 -7.55
CA ALA A 99 -5.84 -11.47 -6.82
C ALA A 99 -7.34 -11.68 -7.05
N ALA A 100 -8.12 -10.60 -7.14
CA ALA A 100 -9.56 -10.64 -7.41
C ALA A 100 -9.88 -11.32 -8.76
N PHE A 101 -9.06 -11.10 -9.80
CA PHE A 101 -9.26 -11.76 -11.10
C PHE A 101 -9.14 -13.30 -11.03
N ARG A 102 -8.46 -13.83 -10.02
CA ARG A 102 -8.28 -15.28 -9.80
C ARG A 102 -9.09 -15.81 -8.62
N LEU A 103 -9.97 -14.98 -8.05
CA LEU A 103 -10.86 -15.36 -6.96
C LEU A 103 -11.94 -16.38 -7.38
N PRO A 104 -12.55 -16.31 -8.59
CA PRO A 104 -13.53 -17.30 -9.00
C PRO A 104 -12.92 -18.71 -9.09
N GLY A 105 -13.47 -19.67 -8.33
CA GLY A 105 -12.99 -21.05 -8.32
C GLY A 105 -11.77 -21.32 -7.44
N THR A 106 -11.36 -20.36 -6.60
CA THR A 106 -10.26 -20.55 -5.66
C THR A 106 -10.67 -21.32 -4.39
N SER A 107 -9.69 -21.78 -3.62
CA SER A 107 -9.88 -22.44 -2.32
C SER A 107 -10.11 -21.43 -1.19
N ALA A 108 -10.52 -21.91 -0.02
CA ALA A 108 -10.62 -21.06 1.18
C ALA A 108 -9.31 -20.30 1.48
N THR A 109 -8.16 -20.96 1.27
CA THR A 109 -6.84 -20.32 1.41
C THR A 109 -6.65 -19.16 0.43
N GLY A 110 -7.09 -19.31 -0.82
CA GLY A 110 -7.04 -18.22 -1.81
C GLY A 110 -7.96 -17.06 -1.44
N PHE A 111 -9.13 -17.34 -0.86
CA PHE A 111 -9.98 -16.28 -0.32
C PHE A 111 -9.29 -15.51 0.82
N CYS A 112 -8.60 -16.21 1.72
CA CYS A 112 -7.83 -15.58 2.79
C CYS A 112 -6.64 -14.76 2.25
N GLU A 113 -5.93 -15.22 1.23
CA GLU A 113 -4.84 -14.46 0.59
C GLU A 113 -5.36 -13.18 -0.08
N PHE A 114 -6.48 -13.28 -0.81
CA PHE A 114 -7.16 -12.10 -1.34
C PHE A 114 -7.54 -11.11 -0.22
N THR A 115 -8.12 -11.64 0.87
CA THR A 115 -8.51 -10.83 2.02
C THR A 115 -7.31 -10.17 2.67
N PHE A 116 -6.16 -10.83 2.73
CA PHE A 116 -4.92 -10.26 3.24
C PHE A 116 -4.46 -9.06 2.40
N PHE A 117 -4.41 -9.19 1.06
CA PHE A 117 -4.09 -8.06 0.18
C PHE A 117 -5.11 -6.92 0.31
N LEU A 118 -6.40 -7.25 0.45
CA LEU A 118 -7.45 -6.28 0.69
C LEU A 118 -7.25 -5.54 2.03
N CYS A 119 -6.90 -6.25 3.10
CA CYS A 119 -6.62 -5.66 4.40
C CYS A 119 -5.40 -4.72 4.37
N LEU A 120 -4.32 -5.09 3.67
CA LEU A 120 -3.18 -4.19 3.47
C LEU A 120 -3.60 -2.93 2.70
N PHE A 121 -4.37 -3.08 1.62
CA PHE A 121 -4.84 -1.95 0.83
C PHE A 121 -5.74 -1.02 1.66
N LEU A 122 -6.74 -1.56 2.35
CA LEU A 122 -7.66 -0.80 3.17
C LEU A 122 -6.94 -0.13 4.34
N GLY A 123 -6.00 -0.81 4.99
CA GLY A 123 -5.26 -0.23 6.11
C GLY A 123 -4.35 0.92 5.68
N LEU A 124 -3.67 0.79 4.53
CA LEU A 124 -2.94 1.90 3.92
C LEU A 124 -3.87 3.06 3.52
N LEU A 125 -5.03 2.76 2.92
CA LEU A 125 -6.00 3.79 2.52
C LEU A 125 -6.54 4.56 3.74
N ILE A 126 -6.97 3.84 4.78
CA ILE A 126 -7.45 4.43 6.04
C ILE A 126 -6.34 5.22 6.71
N GLY A 127 -5.13 4.65 6.82
CA GLY A 127 -3.97 5.31 7.39
C GLY A 127 -3.61 6.59 6.66
N GLN A 128 -3.60 6.57 5.33
CA GLN A 128 -3.30 7.72 4.49
C GLN A 128 -4.37 8.81 4.60
N LEU A 129 -5.65 8.46 4.60
CA LEU A 129 -6.75 9.41 4.85
C LEU A 129 -6.63 10.02 6.25
N GLY A 130 -6.37 9.21 7.27
CA GLY A 130 -6.17 9.66 8.65
C GLY A 130 -4.99 10.64 8.77
N VAL A 131 -3.85 10.32 8.15
CA VAL A 131 -2.68 11.19 8.07
C VAL A 131 -3.02 12.52 7.39
N TYR A 132 -3.77 12.49 6.30
CA TYR A 132 -4.17 13.72 5.60
C TYR A 132 -5.12 14.60 6.41
N LEU A 133 -5.98 14.00 7.22
CA LEU A 133 -6.86 14.73 8.12
C LEU A 133 -6.08 15.34 9.29
N VAL A 134 -5.22 14.56 9.94
CA VAL A 134 -4.47 14.98 11.13
C VAL A 134 -3.36 15.98 10.79
N TYR A 135 -2.60 15.75 9.72
CA TYR A 135 -1.45 16.58 9.36
C TYR A 135 -1.74 17.56 8.22
N ARG A 136 -3.03 17.85 7.94
CA ARG A 136 -3.49 18.69 6.83
C ARG A 136 -2.72 20.01 6.70
N GLU A 137 -2.47 20.68 7.82
CA GLU A 137 -1.81 21.99 7.86
C GLU A 137 -0.33 21.94 7.45
N ARG A 138 0.31 20.79 7.60
CA ARG A 138 1.71 20.58 7.19
C ARG A 138 1.84 20.14 5.74
N ILE A 139 0.75 19.79 5.07
CA ILE A 139 0.78 19.31 3.68
C ILE A 139 0.79 20.51 2.73
N THR A 140 1.86 20.63 1.94
CA THR A 140 1.99 21.70 0.94
C THR A 140 0.95 21.52 -0.17
N LYS A 141 0.27 22.60 -0.55
CA LYS A 141 -0.79 22.60 -1.58
C LYS A 141 -0.27 22.60 -3.03
N THR A 142 1.05 22.57 -3.23
CA THR A 142 1.70 22.72 -4.53
C THR A 142 1.37 21.60 -5.51
#